data_AF-A0A1V3NAL4-F1
#
_entry.id   AF-A0A1V3NAL4-F1
#
_cell.length_a   1.000
_cell.length_b   1.000
_cell.length_c   1.000
_cell.angle_alpha   90.00
_cell.angle_beta   90.00
_cell.angle_gamma   90.00
#
_symmetry.space_group_name_H-M   'P 1'
#
loop_
_entity.id
_entity.type
_entity.pdbx_description
1 polymer ?
#
loop_
_entity_poly.entity_id
_entity_poly.type
_entity_poly.pdbx_seq_one_letter_code
_entity_poly.pdbx_strand_id
1 'polypeptide(L)'
;MTPLLIALLAGLAIWYVNDTLRCRERVVRAARNACAELRVQFLDQSVAQTRLGLGRGADGRLRLRREYRFDFSLDGSDRYAGYVTCIGQRVTGLSLDHPDGRLVQ
;
A
#
# COMPACT_ATOMS: atom_id res chain seq x y z
N MET A 1 -0.19 24.26 -29.54
CA MET A 1 0.71 24.09 -28.37
C MET A 1 -0.04 23.48 -27.18
N THR A 2 -1.21 24.01 -26.83
CA THR A 2 -2.12 23.50 -25.78
C THR A 2 -2.61 22.05 -25.95
N PRO A 3 -3.01 21.54 -27.13
CA PRO A 3 -3.56 20.17 -27.22
C PRO A 3 -2.52 19.09 -26.92
N LEU A 4 -1.24 19.34 -27.28
CA LEU A 4 -0.15 18.43 -26.97
C LEU A 4 0.10 18.31 -25.47
N LEU A 5 0.05 19.45 -24.76
CA LEU A 5 0.25 19.51 -23.32
C LEU A 5 -0.89 18.81 -22.57
N ILE A 6 -2.14 19.00 -23.01
CA ILE A 6 -3.31 18.29 -22.48
C ILE A 6 -3.16 16.78 -22.68
N ALA A 7 -2.78 16.34 -23.88
CA ALA A 7 -2.58 14.92 -24.16
C ALA A 7 -1.49 14.30 -23.28
N LEU A 8 -0.39 15.02 -23.07
CA LEU A 8 0.73 14.55 -22.23
C LEU A 8 0.33 14.44 -20.75
N LEU A 9 -0.41 15.43 -20.22
CA LEU A 9 -0.95 15.38 -18.86
C LEU A 9 -1.96 14.24 -18.68
N ALA A 10 -2.85 14.02 -19.66
CA ALA A 10 -3.80 12.92 -19.64
C ALA A 10 -3.09 11.56 -19.65
N GLY A 11 -2.08 11.39 -20.51
CA GLY A 11 -1.26 10.18 -20.55
C GLY A 11 -0.56 9.91 -19.21
N LEU A 12 0.01 10.94 -18.60
CA LEU A 12 0.65 10.84 -17.29
C LEU A 12 -0.35 10.46 -16.18
N ALA A 13 -1.54 11.06 -16.19
CA ALA A 13 -2.60 10.75 -15.23
C ALA A 13 -3.08 9.30 -15.36
N ILE A 14 -3.34 8.83 -16.59
CA ILE A 14 -3.73 7.44 -16.86
C ILE A 14 -2.65 6.47 -16.39
N TRP A 15 -1.38 6.76 -16.72
CA TRP A 15 -0.25 5.95 -16.27
C TRP A 15 -0.17 5.90 -14.74
N TYR A 16 -0.27 7.04 -14.07
CA TYR A 16 -0.22 7.12 -12.61
C TYR A 16 -1.36 6.38 -11.92
N VAL A 17 -2.59 6.49 -12.44
CA VAL A 17 -3.76 5.79 -11.91
C VAL A 17 -3.59 4.27 -12.06
N ASN A 18 -3.22 3.80 -13.25
CA ASN A 18 -2.98 2.37 -13.49
C ASN A 18 -1.84 1.82 -12.63
N ASP A 19 -0.74 2.55 -12.47
CA ASP A 19 0.37 2.17 -11.59
C ASP A 19 -0.09 2.07 -10.12
N THR A 20 -0.88 3.04 -9.66
CA THR A 20 -1.39 3.08 -8.28
C THR A 20 -2.37 1.94 -8.01
N LEU A 21 -3.27 1.63 -8.95
CA LEU A 21 -4.23 0.52 -8.82
C LEU A 21 -3.52 -0.83 -8.70
N ARG A 22 -2.55 -1.10 -9.58
CA ARG A 22 -1.73 -2.33 -9.53
C ARG A 22 -0.95 -2.46 -8.23
N CYS A 23 -0.43 -1.35 -7.71
CA CYS A 23 0.26 -1.33 -6.43
C CYS A 23 -0.72 -1.62 -5.29
N ARG A 24 -1.90 -1.00 -5.30
CA ARG A 24 -2.94 -1.19 -4.28
C ARG A 24 -3.41 -2.64 -4.23
N GLU A 25 -3.61 -3.33 -5.36
CA GLU A 25 -3.97 -4.75 -5.38
C GLU A 25 -2.94 -5.63 -4.66
N ARG A 26 -1.64 -5.36 -4.89
CA ARG A 26 -0.54 -6.09 -4.22
C ARG A 26 -0.52 -5.81 -2.73
N VAL A 27 -0.78 -4.58 -2.34
CA VAL A 27 -0.88 -4.17 -0.93
C VAL A 27 -2.04 -4.88 -0.24
N VAL A 28 -3.24 -4.87 -0.84
CA VAL A 28 -4.42 -5.57 -0.29
C VAL A 28 -4.12 -7.06 -0.11
N ARG A 29 -3.46 -7.68 -1.10
CA ARG A 29 -3.04 -9.09 -1.00
C ARG A 29 -2.04 -9.31 0.14
N ALA A 30 -1.04 -8.44 0.29
CA ALA A 30 -0.07 -8.53 1.37
C ALA A 30 -0.72 -8.37 2.76
N ALA A 31 -1.59 -7.35 2.93
CA ALA A 31 -2.32 -7.14 4.18
C ALA A 31 -3.21 -8.35 4.52
N ARG A 32 -3.94 -8.89 3.54
CA ARG A 32 -4.76 -10.09 3.71
C ARG A 32 -3.93 -11.30 4.12
N ASN A 33 -2.80 -11.53 3.47
CA ASN A 33 -1.92 -12.66 3.80
C ASN A 33 -1.37 -12.54 5.21
N ALA A 34 -0.89 -11.35 5.61
CA ALA A 34 -0.40 -11.12 6.97
C ALA A 34 -1.48 -11.32 8.04
N CYS A 35 -2.72 -10.86 7.78
CA CYS A 35 -3.83 -11.12 8.68
C CYS A 35 -4.14 -12.62 8.78
N ALA A 36 -4.13 -13.33 7.66
CA ALA A 36 -4.37 -14.77 7.64
C ALA A 36 -3.27 -15.56 8.37
N GLU A 37 -2.00 -15.17 8.23
CA GLU A 37 -0.86 -15.77 8.93
C GLU A 37 -0.99 -15.61 10.45
N LEU A 38 -1.41 -14.43 10.91
CA LEU A 38 -1.63 -14.11 12.32
C LEU A 38 -2.98 -14.60 12.86
N ARG A 39 -3.83 -15.18 12.00
CA ARG A 39 -5.20 -15.60 12.32
C ARG A 39 -6.07 -14.48 12.89
N VAL A 40 -5.84 -13.26 12.43
CA VAL A 40 -6.61 -12.06 12.80
C VAL A 40 -7.56 -11.66 11.68
N GLN A 41 -8.63 -10.96 12.00
CA GLN A 41 -9.61 -10.50 11.02
C GLN A 41 -9.10 -9.27 10.27
N PHE A 42 -9.11 -9.30 8.94
CA PHE A 42 -8.85 -8.12 8.12
C PHE A 42 -10.14 -7.30 7.98
N LEU A 43 -10.20 -6.13 8.64
CA LEU A 43 -11.38 -5.25 8.60
C LEU A 43 -11.43 -4.50 7.29
N ASP A 44 -12.64 -4.21 6.82
CA ASP A 44 -12.96 -3.46 5.61
C ASP A 44 -12.43 -4.07 4.29
N GLN A 45 -11.67 -5.18 4.36
CA GLN A 45 -11.00 -5.89 3.24
C GLN A 45 -10.32 -4.94 2.24
N SER A 46 -9.89 -3.77 2.72
CA SER A 46 -9.44 -2.67 1.90
C SER A 46 -8.32 -1.92 2.60
N VAL A 47 -7.62 -1.12 1.82
CA VAL A 47 -6.49 -0.32 2.29
C VAL A 47 -6.67 1.12 1.82
N ALA A 48 -6.22 2.05 2.67
CA ALA A 48 -6.25 3.49 2.43
C ALA A 48 -4.81 4.00 2.30
N GLN A 49 -4.53 4.76 1.25
CA GLN A 49 -3.20 5.35 1.06
C GLN A 49 -2.99 6.49 2.06
N THR A 50 -1.92 6.45 2.85
CA THR A 50 -1.59 7.45 3.87
C THR A 50 -0.46 8.37 3.46
N ARG A 51 0.52 7.86 2.69
CA ARG A 51 1.68 8.66 2.24
C ARG A 51 2.05 8.32 0.79
N LEU A 52 2.53 9.35 0.10
CA LEU A 52 3.12 9.27 -1.24
C LEU A 52 4.45 10.02 -1.24
N GLY A 53 5.47 9.44 -1.86
CA GLY A 53 6.77 10.06 -2.02
C GLY A 53 7.62 9.35 -3.07
N LEU A 54 8.92 9.60 -3.03
CA LEU A 54 9.89 8.91 -3.86
C LEU A 54 10.78 8.00 -2.99
N GLY A 55 11.10 6.83 -3.51
CA GLY A 55 12.01 5.88 -2.89
C GLY A 55 12.90 5.24 -3.93
N ARG A 56 14.04 4.70 -3.51
CA ARG A 56 14.91 3.92 -4.40
C ARG A 56 14.47 2.46 -4.37
N GLY A 57 14.23 1.89 -5.55
CA GLY A 57 14.02 0.45 -5.70
C GLY A 57 15.29 -0.34 -5.43
N ALA A 58 15.16 -1.67 -5.39
CA ALA A 58 16.31 -2.58 -5.23
C ALA A 58 17.35 -2.45 -6.37
N ASP A 59 16.93 -1.95 -7.53
CA ASP A 59 17.77 -1.63 -8.69
C ASP A 59 18.39 -0.23 -8.61
N GLY A 60 18.25 0.48 -7.49
CA GLY A 60 18.78 1.83 -7.28
C GLY A 60 17.99 2.95 -7.99
N ARG A 61 16.98 2.61 -8.81
CA ARG A 61 16.18 3.57 -9.56
C ARG A 61 15.14 4.25 -8.67
N LEU A 62 14.90 5.54 -8.90
CA LEU A 62 13.81 6.27 -8.24
C LEU A 62 12.46 5.77 -8.73
N ARG A 63 11.58 5.45 -7.77
CA ARG A 63 10.22 4.98 -7.99
C ARG A 63 9.29 5.63 -6.98
N LEU A 64 7.99 5.58 -7.24
CA LEU A 64 6.98 6.06 -6.30
C LEU A 64 6.98 5.17 -5.06
N ARG A 65 7.20 5.77 -3.88
CA ARG A 65 7.01 5.14 -2.58
C ARG A 65 5.61 5.46 -2.08
N ARG A 66 4.85 4.44 -1.69
CA ARG A 66 3.48 4.57 -1.20
C ARG A 66 3.34 3.82 0.10
N GLU A 67 2.67 4.42 1.07
CA GLU A 67 2.29 3.76 2.32
C GLU A 67 0.77 3.66 2.35
N TYR A 68 0.30 2.52 2.81
CA TYR A 68 -1.11 2.23 2.98
C TYR A 68 -1.36 1.76 4.40
N ARG A 69 -2.45 2.24 4.97
CA ARG A 69 -3.00 1.75 6.23
C ARG A 69 -4.15 0.79 5.96
N PHE A 70 -4.26 -0.22 6.80
CA PHE A 70 -5.39 -1.12 6.89
C PHE A 70 -5.74 -1.35 8.35
N ASP A 71 -6.96 -1.80 8.63
CA ASP A 71 -7.38 -2.10 10.00
C ASP A 71 -7.60 -3.62 10.15
N PHE A 72 -7.31 -4.15 11.34
CA PHE A 72 -7.50 -5.57 11.68
C PHE A 72 -8.02 -5.74 13.11
N SER A 73 -8.58 -6.91 13.44
CA SER A 73 -9.11 -7.22 14.76
C SER A 73 -8.69 -8.61 15.21
N LEU A 74 -8.44 -8.76 16.50
CA LEU A 74 -8.07 -10.03 17.11
C LEU A 74 -9.31 -10.89 17.39
N ASP A 75 -10.39 -10.27 17.84
CA ASP A 75 -11.59 -10.92 18.38
C ASP A 75 -12.91 -10.43 17.74
N GLY A 76 -12.85 -9.41 16.89
CA GLY A 76 -13.99 -8.80 16.21
C GLY A 76 -14.56 -7.56 16.91
N SER A 77 -14.16 -7.27 18.16
CA SER A 77 -14.53 -6.03 18.88
C SER A 77 -13.45 -4.97 18.79
N ASP A 78 -12.18 -5.38 18.79
CA ASP A 78 -11.06 -4.45 18.75
C ASP A 78 -10.76 -3.97 17.32
N ARG A 79 -10.06 -2.84 17.19
CA ARG A 79 -9.57 -2.35 15.91
C ARG A 79 -8.13 -1.85 16.06
N TYR A 80 -7.21 -2.54 15.39
CA TYR A 80 -5.79 -2.25 15.35
C TYR A 80 -5.35 -1.82 13.96
N ALA A 81 -4.22 -1.11 13.92
CA ALA A 81 -3.68 -0.53 12.70
C ALA A 81 -2.59 -1.41 12.09
N GLY A 82 -2.71 -1.68 10.80
CA GLY A 82 -1.64 -2.24 9.99
C GLY A 82 -1.17 -1.26 8.93
N TYR A 83 0.09 -1.38 8.52
CA TYR A 83 0.69 -0.56 7.48
C TYR A 83 1.45 -1.44 6.49
N VAL A 84 1.38 -1.07 5.22
CA VAL A 84 2.14 -1.69 4.13
C VAL A 84 2.80 -0.60 3.31
N THR A 85 4.11 -0.72 3.10
CA THR A 85 4.88 0.18 2.25
C THR A 85 5.22 -0.51 0.93
N CYS A 86 5.03 0.21 -0.18
CA CYS A 86 5.45 -0.18 -1.51
C CYS A 86 6.43 0.81 -2.12
N ILE A 87 7.37 0.31 -2.92
CA ILE A 87 8.22 1.10 -3.82
C ILE A 87 8.01 0.58 -5.25
N GLY A 88 7.46 1.43 -6.11
CA GLY A 88 6.92 1.05 -7.41
C GLY A 88 5.80 0.02 -7.25
N GLN A 89 6.02 -1.17 -7.80
CA GLN A 89 5.06 -2.30 -7.76
C GLN A 89 5.46 -3.39 -6.74
N ARG A 90 6.41 -3.11 -5.85
CA ARG A 90 6.93 -4.09 -4.90
C ARG A 90 6.60 -3.65 -3.48
N VAL A 91 6.01 -4.56 -2.71
CA VAL A 91 5.87 -4.43 -1.25
C VAL A 91 7.26 -4.55 -0.64
N THR A 92 7.64 -3.56 0.17
CA THR A 92 8.98 -3.45 0.77
C THR A 92 8.96 -3.46 2.28
N GLY A 93 7.79 -3.39 2.91
CA GLY A 93 7.65 -3.54 4.35
C GLY A 93 6.20 -3.66 4.74
N LEU A 94 5.96 -4.39 5.81
CA LEU A 94 4.65 -4.58 6.40
C LEU A 94 4.80 -4.49 7.92
N SER A 95 3.85 -3.84 8.59
CA SER A 95 3.85 -3.78 10.04
C SER A 95 2.45 -3.79 10.61
N LEU A 96 2.25 -4.51 11.70
CA LEU A 96 1.02 -4.51 12.48
C LEU A 96 1.31 -3.96 13.87
N ASP A 97 0.53 -2.97 14.28
CA ASP A 97 0.56 -2.44 15.64
C ASP A 97 -0.34 -3.33 16.52
N HIS A 98 0.21 -4.47 16.98
CA HIS A 98 -0.45 -5.40 17.89
C HIS A 98 -0.35 -4.89 19.34
N PRO A 99 -1.32 -5.17 20.22
CA PRO A 99 -1.27 -4.74 21.64
C PRO A 99 -0.01 -5.23 22.36
N ASP A 100 0.46 -6.44 22.04
CA ASP A 100 1.69 -7.02 22.60
C ASP A 100 3.00 -6.45 22.00
N GLY A 101 2.90 -5.55 21.01
CA GLY A 101 4.05 -4.92 20.35
C GLY A 101 3.93 -4.82 18.83
N ARG A 102 4.84 -4.07 18.20
CA ARG A 102 4.83 -3.89 16.74
C ARG A 102 5.48 -5.08 16.04
N LEU A 103 4.71 -5.79 15.22
CA LEU A 103 5.21 -6.84 14.33
C LEU A 103 5.67 -6.21 13.02
N VAL A 104 6.91 -6.46 12.59
CA VAL A 104 7.48 -5.91 11.34
C VAL A 104 7.97 -7.06 10.47
N GLN A 105 7.58 -7.06 9.20
CA GLN A 105 7.86 -8.09 8.20
C GLN A 105 8.43 -7.47 6.91
#